data_AF-A0A4U3A5E4-F1
#
_entry.id   AF-A0A4U3A5E4-F1
#
_cell.length_a   1.000
_cell.length_b   1.000
_cell.length_c   1.000
_cell.angle_alpha   90.00
_cell.angle_beta   90.00
_cell.angle_gamma   90.00
#
_symmetry.space_group_name_H-M   'P 1'
#
loop_
_entity.id
_entity.type
_entity.pdbx_description
1 polymer ?
#
loop_
_entity_poly.entity_id
_entity_poly.type
_entity_poly.pdbx_seq_one_letter_code
_entity_poly.pdbx_strand_id
1 'polypeptide(L)'
;IYTGRRISAQEAKEYGLVEFVVPADLLEEKAIEIADRIANNGPIAVRLAKEAISNGIQVDLHTGLQMEKQAYEGVIHTKDRLEGLQAFKEKRKPMYKGE
;
A
#
# COMPACT_ATOMS: atom_id res chain seq x y z
N ILE A 1 1.58 -18.35 20.95
CA ILE A 1 0.82 -19.52 20.44
C ILE A 1 0.53 -20.51 21.57
N TYR A 2 1.54 -21.13 22.18
CA TYR A 2 1.34 -22.18 23.19
C TYR A 2 0.56 -21.78 24.45
N THR A 3 0.64 -20.52 24.89
CA THR A 3 -0.03 -20.05 26.12
C THR A 3 -1.51 -19.70 25.92
N GLY A 4 -1.98 -19.54 24.68
CA GLY A 4 -3.36 -19.10 24.40
C GLY A 4 -3.77 -17.75 25.01
N ARG A 5 -2.82 -16.94 25.50
CA ARG A 5 -3.13 -15.68 26.17
C ARG A 5 -3.80 -14.69 25.21
N ARG A 6 -4.77 -13.94 25.71
CA ARG A 6 -5.32 -12.77 24.99
C ARG A 6 -4.37 -11.59 25.16
N ILE A 7 -4.37 -10.71 24.18
CA ILE A 7 -3.61 -9.46 24.19
C ILE A 7 -4.56 -8.30 23.93
N SER A 8 -4.24 -7.13 24.46
CA SER A 8 -4.93 -5.88 24.17
C SER A 8 -4.58 -5.34 22.77
N ALA A 9 -5.38 -4.41 22.26
CA ALA A 9 -5.09 -3.73 21.00
C ALA A 9 -3.75 -2.97 21.04
N GLN A 10 -3.38 -2.39 22.18
CA GLN A 10 -2.11 -1.67 22.34
C GLN A 10 -0.90 -2.62 22.29
N GLU A 11 -0.96 -3.76 23.00
CA GLU A 11 0.08 -4.79 22.87
C GLU A 11 0.19 -5.30 21.43
N ALA A 12 -0.93 -5.54 20.74
CA ALA A 12 -0.93 -5.96 19.34
C ALA A 12 -0.21 -4.96 18.43
N LYS A 13 -0.38 -3.65 18.68
CA LYS A 13 0.34 -2.59 17.95
C LYS A 13 1.83 -2.59 18.25
N GLU A 14 2.20 -2.71 19.52
CA GLU A 14 3.61 -2.80 19.94
C GLU A 14 4.34 -3.98 19.29
N TYR A 15 3.65 -5.11 19.15
CA TYR A 15 4.20 -6.31 18.49
C TYR A 15 4.17 -6.25 16.97
N GLY A 16 3.58 -5.20 16.37
CA GLY A 16 3.43 -5.08 14.92
C GLY A 16 2.40 -6.02 14.31
N LEU A 17 1.46 -6.54 15.10
CA LEU A 17 0.33 -7.33 14.60
C LEU A 17 -0.76 -6.46 13.97
N VAL A 18 -0.90 -5.22 14.43
CA VAL A 18 -1.78 -4.20 13.85
C VAL A 18 -1.01 -2.88 13.72
N GLU A 19 -1.25 -2.12 12.66
CA GLU A 19 -0.54 -0.86 12.39
C GLU A 19 -1.14 0.34 13.16
N PHE A 20 -2.45 0.31 13.41
CA PHE A 20 -3.19 1.41 14.03
C PHE A 20 -4.12 0.94 15.16
N VAL A 21 -4.25 1.78 16.19
CA VAL A 21 -5.22 1.62 17.28
C VAL A 21 -5.85 2.98 17.52
N VAL A 22 -7.19 3.03 17.51
CA VAL A 22 -8.00 4.24 17.69
C VAL A 22 -9.16 3.95 18.66
N PRO A 23 -9.83 4.97 19.21
CA PRO A 23 -11.11 4.81 19.90
C PRO A 23 -12.11 4.01 19.05
N ALA A 24 -12.96 3.21 19.70
CA ALA A 24 -13.84 2.26 19.01
C ALA A 24 -14.85 2.94 18.08
N ASP A 25 -15.33 4.12 18.48
CA ASP A 25 -16.24 4.99 17.72
C ASP A 25 -15.59 5.62 16.47
N LEU A 26 -14.25 5.65 16.39
CA LEU A 26 -13.50 6.18 15.26
C LEU A 26 -12.93 5.09 14.33
N LEU A 27 -13.20 3.81 14.61
CA LEU A 27 -12.63 2.70 13.85
C LEU A 27 -13.01 2.77 12.36
N GLU A 28 -14.30 2.93 12.08
CA GLU A 28 -14.82 2.98 10.70
C GLU A 28 -14.30 4.21 9.96
N GLU A 29 -14.36 5.38 10.59
CA GLU A 29 -13.83 6.62 10.03
C GLU A 29 -12.35 6.47 9.65
N LYS A 30 -11.53 5.92 10.57
CA LYS A 30 -10.10 5.75 10.31
C LYS A 30 -9.82 4.75 9.19
N ALA A 31 -10.59 3.67 9.13
CA ALA A 31 -10.46 2.66 8.09
C ALA A 31 -10.81 3.23 6.70
N ILE A 32 -11.92 3.98 6.60
CA ILE A 32 -12.35 4.64 5.37
C ILE A 32 -11.32 5.71 4.95
N GLU A 33 -10.81 6.52 5.88
CA GLU A 33 -9.77 7.51 5.59
C GLU A 33 -8.54 6.86 4.92
N ILE A 34 -8.07 5.72 5.45
CA ILE A 34 -6.93 4.99 4.88
C ILE A 34 -7.30 4.40 3.51
N ALA A 35 -8.49 3.81 3.38
CA ALA A 35 -8.96 3.24 2.12
C ALA A 35 -9.04 4.32 1.03
N ASP A 36 -9.59 5.49 1.33
CA ASP A 36 -9.68 6.62 0.41
C ASP A 36 -8.30 7.13 0.00
N ARG A 37 -7.34 7.20 0.94
CA ARG A 37 -5.96 7.56 0.62
C ARG A 37 -5.31 6.58 -0.35
N ILE A 38 -5.59 5.28 -0.23
CA ILE A 38 -5.09 4.27 -1.16
C ILE A 38 -5.81 4.37 -2.51
N ALA A 39 -7.13 4.55 -2.50
CA ALA A 39 -7.96 4.66 -3.71
C ALA A 39 -7.63 5.88 -4.57
N ASN A 40 -7.10 6.96 -3.96
CA ASN A 40 -6.63 8.15 -4.64
C ASN A 40 -5.22 7.99 -5.28
N ASN A 41 -4.58 6.83 -5.16
CA ASN A 41 -3.33 6.54 -5.87
C ASN A 41 -3.60 5.86 -7.23
N GLY A 42 -2.58 5.78 -8.08
CA GLY A 42 -2.67 5.12 -9.38
C GLY A 42 -3.11 3.65 -9.24
N PRO A 43 -4.30 3.25 -9.73
CA PRO A 43 -4.84 1.90 -9.50
C PRO A 43 -3.93 0.78 -9.98
N ILE A 44 -3.26 0.96 -11.13
CA ILE A 44 -2.31 -0.01 -11.67
C ILE A 44 -1.08 -0.14 -10.75
N ALA A 45 -0.56 0.98 -10.26
CA ALA A 45 0.60 1.00 -9.38
C ALA A 45 0.32 0.31 -8.03
N VAL A 46 -0.84 0.56 -7.42
CA VAL A 46 -1.23 -0.11 -6.15
C VAL A 46 -1.34 -1.62 -6.33
N ARG A 47 -1.90 -2.10 -7.44
CA ARG A 47 -2.02 -3.53 -7.75
C ARG A 47 -0.64 -4.19 -7.90
N LEU A 48 0.24 -3.58 -8.71
CA LEU A 48 1.59 -4.10 -8.95
C LEU A 48 2.48 -4.03 -7.70
N ALA A 49 2.34 -2.98 -6.89
CA ALA A 49 3.02 -2.89 -5.60
C ALA A 49 2.61 -4.04 -4.66
N LYS A 50 1.30 -4.34 -4.58
CA LYS A 50 0.80 -5.46 -3.77
C LYS A 50 1.37 -6.80 -4.24
N GLU A 51 1.42 -7.02 -5.55
CA GLU A 51 1.98 -8.25 -6.14
C GLU A 51 3.48 -8.38 -5.82
N ALA A 52 4.25 -7.31 -6.05
CA ALA A 52 5.69 -7.28 -5.78
C ALA A 52 6.01 -7.56 -4.30
N ILE A 53 5.29 -6.92 -3.37
CA ILE A 53 5.48 -7.14 -1.92
C ILE A 53 5.09 -8.57 -1.53
N SER A 54 3.90 -9.04 -1.97
CA SER A 54 3.36 -10.33 -1.53
C SER A 54 4.21 -11.50 -2.01
N ASN A 55 4.74 -11.42 -3.23
CA ASN A 55 5.53 -12.48 -3.82
C ASN A 55 7.03 -12.32 -3.52
N GLY A 56 7.54 -11.09 -3.52
CA GLY A 56 8.96 -10.79 -3.30
C GLY A 56 9.44 -11.16 -1.89
N ILE A 57 8.58 -11.05 -0.89
CA ILE A 57 8.92 -11.42 0.51
C ILE A 57 9.06 -12.94 0.71
N GLN A 58 8.60 -13.76 -0.24
CA GLN A 58 8.65 -15.23 -0.17
C GLN A 58 9.95 -15.83 -0.73
N VAL A 59 10.80 -14.99 -1.33
CA VAL A 59 12.03 -15.40 -2.01
C VAL A 59 13.24 -14.68 -1.44
N ASP A 60 14.44 -15.04 -1.90
CA ASP A 60 15.64 -14.31 -1.55
C ASP A 60 15.61 -12.87 -2.09
N LEU A 61 16.39 -11.99 -1.46
CA LEU A 61 16.41 -10.56 -1.80
C LEU A 61 16.74 -10.30 -3.27
N HIS A 62 17.66 -11.07 -3.87
CA HIS A 62 18.05 -10.85 -5.25
C HIS A 62 16.88 -11.13 -6.20
N THR A 63 16.21 -12.27 -6.02
CA THR A 63 15.01 -12.62 -6.79
C THR A 63 13.89 -11.61 -6.55
N GLY A 64 13.63 -11.22 -5.30
CA GLY A 64 12.61 -10.22 -4.95
C GLY A 64 12.84 -8.88 -5.64
N LEU A 65 14.08 -8.39 -5.71
CA LEU A 65 14.43 -7.16 -6.44
C LEU A 65 14.20 -7.29 -7.96
N GLN A 66 14.38 -8.47 -8.56
CA GLN A 66 14.03 -8.66 -9.96
C GLN A 66 12.51 -8.62 -10.17
N MET A 67 11.72 -9.16 -9.23
CA MET A 67 10.26 -9.10 -9.28
C MET A 67 9.76 -7.65 -9.15
N GLU A 68 10.34 -6.86 -8.24
CA GLU A 68 10.03 -5.44 -8.09
C GLU A 68 10.34 -4.67 -9.39
N LYS A 69 11.50 -4.94 -10.01
CA LYS A 69 11.86 -4.35 -11.30
C LYS A 69 10.83 -4.67 -12.39
N GLN A 70 10.39 -5.93 -12.50
CA GLN A 70 9.38 -6.32 -13.47
C GLN A 70 8.03 -5.65 -13.23
N ALA A 71 7.62 -5.52 -11.97
CA ALA A 71 6.41 -4.79 -11.58
C ALA A 71 6.52 -3.31 -11.95
N TYR A 72 7.69 -2.71 -11.77
CA TYR A 72 7.94 -1.32 -12.16
C TYR A 72 7.86 -1.11 -13.67
N GLU A 73 8.35 -2.04 -14.49
CA GLU A 73 8.19 -1.97 -15.95
C GLU A 73 6.72 -1.88 -16.37
N GLY A 74 5.82 -2.56 -15.65
CA GLY A 74 4.38 -2.52 -15.87
C GLY A 74 3.73 -1.15 -15.69
N VAL A 75 4.35 -0.23 -14.93
CA VAL A 75 3.82 1.13 -14.74
C VAL A 75 4.40 2.16 -15.72
N ILE A 76 5.48 1.85 -16.44
CA ILE A 76 6.19 2.83 -17.30
C ILE A 76 5.28 3.38 -18.41
N HIS A 77 4.43 2.52 -18.98
CA HIS A 77 3.60 2.85 -20.14
C HIS A 77 2.17 3.27 -19.78
N THR A 78 1.86 3.52 -18.51
CA THR A 78 0.53 3.97 -18.07
C THR A 78 0.36 5.47 -18.23
N LYS A 79 -0.86 5.91 -18.52
CA LYS A 79 -1.23 7.34 -18.54
C LYS A 79 -1.20 7.93 -17.14
N ASP A 80 -1.54 7.14 -16.12
CA ASP A 80 -1.47 7.56 -14.71
C ASP A 80 -0.05 7.99 -14.30
N ARG A 81 1.00 7.34 -14.82
CA ARG A 81 2.38 7.77 -14.57
C ARG A 81 2.63 9.17 -15.16
N LEU A 82 2.16 9.41 -16.38
CA LEU A 82 2.31 10.72 -17.04
C LEU A 82 1.54 11.81 -16.31
N GLU A 83 0.32 11.52 -15.87
CA GLU A 83 -0.50 12.40 -15.05
C GLU A 83 0.16 12.72 -13.71
N GLY A 84 0.75 11.73 -13.04
CA GLY A 84 1.50 11.95 -11.80
C GLY A 84 2.68 12.92 -11.99
N LEU A 85 3.45 12.75 -13.07
CA LEU A 85 4.55 13.65 -13.42
C LEU A 85 4.05 15.06 -13.80
N GLN A 86 2.94 15.16 -14.53
CA GLN A 86 2.36 16.43 -14.93
C GLN A 86 1.79 17.18 -13.72
N ALA A 87 1.02 16.51 -12.87
CA ALA A 87 0.46 17.08 -11.65
C ALA A 87 1.56 17.56 -10.70
N PHE A 88 2.66 16.81 -10.59
CA PHE A 88 3.84 17.23 -9.84
C PHE A 88 4.47 18.49 -10.42
N LYS A 89 4.69 18.54 -11.75
CA LYS A 89 5.22 19.72 -12.45
C LYS A 89 4.33 20.95 -12.26
N GLU A 90 3.01 20.76 -12.26
CA GLU A 90 2.00 21.81 -12.11
C GLU A 90 1.65 22.13 -10.63
N LYS A 91 2.23 21.40 -9.67
CA LYS A 91 1.93 21.52 -8.22
C LYS A 91 0.45 21.38 -7.87
N ARG A 92 -0.26 20.48 -8.57
CA ARG A 92 -1.67 20.16 -8.32
C ARG A 92 -1.82 18.71 -7.85
N LYS A 93 -3.01 18.37 -7.37
CA LYS A 93 -3.36 16.97 -7.08
C LYS A 93 -3.51 16.19 -8.40
N PRO A 94 -2.94 14.98 -8.52
CA PRO A 94 -3.13 14.12 -9.68
C PRO A 94 -4.53 13.50 -9.69
N MET A 95 -5.05 13.22 -10.87
CA MET A 95 -6.33 12.54 -11.07
C MET A 95 -6.12 11.24 -11.86
N TYR A 96 -5.93 10.14 -11.13
CA TYR A 96 -5.68 8.83 -11.74
C TYR A 96 -6.97 8.16 -12.23
N LYS A 97 -6.86 7.40 -13.32
CA LYS A 97 -7.99 6.71 -13.97
C LYS A 97 -7.78 5.20 -14.13
N GLY A 98 -6.59 4.69 -13.83
CA GLY A 98 -6.26 3.28 -14.00
C GLY A 98 -5.98 2.89 -15.45
N GLU A 99 -5.38 3.81 -16.22
CA GLU A 99 -4.98 3.63 -17.63
C GLU A 99 -3.54 4.07 -17.89
#